data_AF-A0A933DZ85-F1
#
_entry.id   AF-A0A933DZ85-F1
#
_cell.length_a   1.000
_cell.length_b   1.000
_cell.length_c   1.000
_cell.angle_alpha   90.00
_cell.angle_beta   90.00
_cell.angle_gamma   90.00
#
_symmetry.space_group_name_H-M   'P 1'
#
loop_
_entity.id
_entity.type
_entity.pdbx_description
1 polymer ?
#
loop_
_entity_poly.entity_id
_entity_poly.type
_entity_poly.pdbx_seq_one_letter_code
_entity_poly.pdbx_strand_id
1 'polypeptide(L)'
;MDALSMIATAAGLGWASGVRLYAVLFFLGLLQHAGVYTLPPDLQVLAHPAVIGVSGLLFLLEFLADKVPGVDTLWDAVHTFIRIPAGGVLAAAAVA
;
A
#
# COMPACT_ATOMS: atom_id res chain seq x y z
N MET A 1 -3.24 17.94 10.99
CA MET A 1 -4.08 16.74 11.19
C MET A 1 -4.20 16.52 12.68
N ASP A 2 -5.40 16.33 13.22
CA ASP A 2 -5.58 16.02 14.65
C ASP A 2 -5.05 14.62 14.97
N ALA A 3 -4.60 14.39 16.21
CA ALA A 3 -3.98 13.12 16.63
C ALA A 3 -4.87 11.89 16.35
N LEU A 4 -6.19 12.04 16.49
CA LEU A 4 -7.17 11.01 16.14
C LEU A 4 -7.09 10.63 14.65
N SER A 5 -6.99 11.64 13.77
CA SER A 5 -6.92 11.42 12.32
C SER A 5 -5.63 10.70 11.92
N MET A 6 -4.48 11.06 12.52
CA MET A 6 -3.20 10.40 12.28
C MET A 6 -3.24 8.92 12.67
N ILE A 7 -3.74 8.62 13.88
CA ILE A 7 -3.87 7.24 14.37
C ILE A 7 -4.86 6.45 13.51
N ALA A 8 -5.97 7.06 13.08
CA ALA A 8 -6.94 6.43 12.20
C ALA A 8 -6.34 6.09 10.83
N THR A 9 -5.57 6.98 10.21
CA THR A 9 -4.83 6.67 8.98
C THR A 9 -3.79 5.60 9.20
N ALA A 10 -2.98 5.68 10.25
CA ALA A 10 -1.94 4.70 10.51
C ALA A 10 -2.49 3.30 10.77
N ALA A 11 -3.57 3.19 11.54
CA ALA A 11 -4.27 1.93 11.78
C ALA A 11 -4.92 1.41 10.48
N GLY A 12 -5.58 2.28 9.71
CA GLY A 12 -6.22 1.90 8.45
C GLY A 12 -5.21 1.45 7.40
N LEU A 13 -4.10 2.15 7.25
CA LEU A 13 -3.02 1.83 6.32
C LEU A 13 -2.23 0.59 6.76
N GLY A 14 -1.93 0.47 8.05
CA GLY A 14 -1.28 -0.71 8.61
C GLY A 14 -2.12 -1.97 8.42
N TRP A 15 -3.42 -1.90 8.64
CA TRP A 15 -4.33 -3.03 8.41
C TRP A 15 -4.49 -3.35 6.91
N ALA A 16 -4.81 -2.33 6.09
CA ALA A 16 -5.07 -2.53 4.67
C ALA A 16 -3.83 -3.07 3.93
N SER A 17 -2.63 -2.61 4.30
CA SER A 17 -1.37 -3.08 3.71
C SER A 17 -1.04 -4.54 4.06
N GLY A 18 -1.47 -5.00 5.24
CA GLY A 18 -1.40 -6.40 5.64
C GLY A 18 -2.30 -7.31 4.80
N VAL A 19 -3.46 -6.81 4.36
CA VAL A 19 -4.33 -7.53 3.43
C VAL A 19 -3.71 -7.54 2.03
N ARG A 20 -3.44 -6.36 1.43
CA ARG A 20 -2.86 -6.23 0.09
C ARG A 20 -2.07 -4.94 -0.08
N LEU A 21 -0.76 -5.02 0.14
CA LEU A 21 0.16 -3.90 0.06
C LEU A 21 0.09 -3.13 -1.28
N TYR A 22 0.18 -3.82 -2.42
CA TYR A 22 0.23 -3.13 -3.72
C TYR A 22 -1.06 -2.38 -4.05
N ALA A 23 -2.20 -2.92 -3.64
CA ALA A 23 -3.49 -2.25 -3.75
C ALA A 23 -3.48 -0.93 -2.96
N VAL A 24 -3.02 -0.96 -1.72
CA VAL A 24 -2.94 0.22 -0.85
C VAL A 24 -2.02 1.28 -1.46
N LEU A 25 -0.83 0.89 -1.90
CA LEU A 25 0.12 1.82 -2.52
C LEU A 25 -0.47 2.49 -3.77
N PHE A 26 -1.13 1.69 -4.62
CA PHE A 26 -1.74 2.17 -5.85
C PHE A 26 -2.89 3.14 -5.57
N PHE A 27 -3.85 2.76 -4.72
CA PHE A 27 -5.03 3.59 -4.45
C PHE A 27 -4.67 4.87 -3.69
N LEU A 28 -3.72 4.82 -2.74
CA LEU A 28 -3.23 6.04 -2.07
C LEU A 28 -2.53 7.00 -3.01
N GLY A 29 -1.62 6.48 -3.85
CA GLY A 29 -0.96 7.27 -4.87
C GLY A 29 -1.97 7.92 -5.83
N LEU A 30 -2.98 7.15 -6.25
CA LEU A 30 -4.05 7.64 -7.11
C LEU A 30 -4.90 8.73 -6.45
N LEU A 31 -5.30 8.54 -5.19
CA LEU A 31 -6.11 9.50 -4.43
C LEU A 31 -5.38 10.84 -4.22
N GLN A 32 -4.07 10.80 -3.99
CA GLN A 32 -3.28 12.02 -3.94
C GLN A 32 -3.04 12.65 -5.29
N HIS A 33 -2.77 11.84 -6.31
CA HIS A 33 -2.58 12.35 -7.66
C HIS A 33 -3.85 13.03 -8.21
N ALA A 34 -5.02 12.52 -7.83
CA ALA A 34 -6.33 13.12 -8.12
C ALA A 34 -6.67 14.35 -7.24
N GLY A 35 -5.83 14.68 -6.25
CA GLY A 35 -6.06 15.80 -5.33
C GLY A 35 -7.22 15.58 -4.34
N VAL A 36 -7.71 14.34 -4.21
CA VAL A 36 -8.85 13.98 -3.33
C VAL A 36 -8.41 13.87 -1.87
N TYR A 37 -7.16 13.44 -1.64
CA TYR A 37 -6.59 13.28 -0.31
C TYR A 37 -5.14 13.75 -0.26
N THR A 38 -4.79 14.57 0.73
CA THR A 38 -3.41 15.02 0.96
C THR A 38 -2.74 14.08 1.95
N LEU A 39 -1.80 13.25 1.48
CA LEU A 39 -0.98 12.41 2.35
C LEU A 39 0.14 13.21 3.03
N PRO A 40 0.61 12.71 4.20
CA PRO A 40 1.80 13.20 4.89
C PRO A 40 3.05 13.29 3.99
N PRO A 41 4.04 14.13 4.35
CA PRO A 41 5.27 14.35 3.56
C PRO A 41 5.97 13.07 3.13
N ASP A 42 6.07 12.09 4.03
CA ASP A 42 6.76 10.83 3.81
C ASP A 42 6.04 9.91 2.81
N LEU A 43 4.73 10.10 2.64
CA LEU A 43 3.88 9.32 1.73
C LEU A 43 3.65 10.02 0.39
N GLN A 44 4.16 11.24 0.19
CA GLN A 44 4.02 11.96 -1.08
C GLN A 44 4.74 11.26 -2.24
N VAL A 45 5.74 10.42 -1.95
CA VAL A 45 6.43 9.59 -2.94
C VAL A 45 5.46 8.65 -3.67
N LEU A 46 4.36 8.24 -3.03
CA LEU A 46 3.34 7.38 -3.65
C LEU A 46 2.59 8.10 -4.78
N ALA A 47 2.51 9.43 -4.74
CA ALA A 47 1.83 10.22 -5.77
C ALA A 47 2.66 10.36 -7.06
N HIS A 48 3.91 9.86 -7.08
CA HIS A 48 4.76 9.91 -8.26
C HIS A 48 4.21 8.97 -9.35
N PRO A 49 4.01 9.43 -10.60
CA PRO A 49 3.37 8.63 -11.66
C PRO A 49 4.03 7.27 -11.90
N ALA A 50 5.36 7.20 -11.76
CA ALA A 50 6.09 5.94 -11.84
C ALA A 50 5.74 4.96 -10.71
N VAL A 51 5.56 5.44 -9.48
CA VAL A 51 5.20 4.62 -8.32
C VAL A 51 3.76 4.13 -8.45
N ILE A 52 2.85 4.97 -8.92
CA ILE A 52 1.46 4.59 -9.26
C ILE A 52 1.47 3.52 -10.36
N GLY A 53 2.24 3.70 -11.43
CA GLY A 53 2.34 2.73 -12.51
C GLY A 53 2.88 1.37 -12.04
N VAL A 54 3.97 1.37 -11.27
CA VAL A 54 4.59 0.14 -10.75
C VAL A 54 3.68 -0.55 -9.74
N SER A 55 3.10 0.18 -8.79
CA SER A 55 2.16 -0.39 -7.80
C SER A 55 0.89 -0.93 -8.45
N GLY A 56 0.36 -0.27 -9.47
CA GLY A 56 -0.76 -0.74 -10.26
C GLY A 56 -0.44 -2.01 -11.05
N LEU A 57 0.74 -2.09 -11.66
CA LEU A 57 1.21 -3.30 -12.35
C LEU A 57 1.36 -4.47 -11.37
N LEU A 58 2.01 -4.26 -10.23
CA LEU A 58 2.19 -5.29 -9.21
C LEU A 58 0.84 -5.73 -8.61
N PHE A 59 -0.10 -4.81 -8.43
CA PHE A 59 -1.48 -5.12 -8.01
C PHE A 59 -2.22 -6.00 -9.04
N LEU A 60 -2.07 -5.72 -10.32
CA LEU A 60 -2.63 -6.55 -11.39
C LEU A 60 -1.96 -7.93 -11.47
N LEU A 61 -0.63 -7.97 -11.36
CA LEU A 61 0.13 -9.22 -11.34
C LEU A 61 -0.27 -10.10 -10.14
N GLU A 62 -0.45 -9.50 -8.97
CA GLU A 62 -0.97 -10.18 -7.78
C GLU A 62 -2.38 -10.74 -8.05
N PHE A 63 -3.28 -9.93 -8.62
CA PHE A 63 -4.62 -10.38 -9.01
C PHE A 63 -4.63 -11.54 -10.02
N LEU A 64 -3.65 -11.58 -10.92
CA LEU A 64 -3.47 -12.66 -11.89
C LEU A 64 -2.82 -13.89 -11.26
N ALA A 65 -1.87 -13.70 -10.35
CA ALA A 65 -1.18 -14.76 -9.62
C ALA A 65 -2.17 -15.56 -8.77
N ASP A 66 -3.13 -14.90 -8.11
CA ASP A 66 -4.22 -15.51 -7.33
C ASP A 66 -5.06 -16.51 -8.14
N LYS A 67 -5.04 -16.43 -9.48
CA LYS A 67 -5.82 -17.32 -10.36
C LYS A 67 -5.12 -18.65 -10.67
N VAL A 68 -3.83 -18.79 -10.38
CA VAL A 68 -3.03 -19.98 -10.74
C VAL A 68 -2.63 -20.76 -9.47
N PRO A 69 -3.20 -21.96 -9.22
CA PRO A 69 -2.86 -22.78 -8.07
C PRO A 69 -1.36 -23.12 -8.05
N GLY A 70 -0.69 -22.85 -6.93
CA GLY A 70 0.75 -23.09 -6.73
C GLY A 70 1.64 -21.86 -6.97
N VAL A 71 1.31 -21.01 -7.95
CA VAL A 71 1.94 -19.68 -8.07
C VAL A 71 1.47 -18.79 -6.92
N ASP A 72 0.18 -18.85 -6.60
CA ASP A 72 -0.44 -18.23 -5.44
C ASP A 72 0.31 -18.53 -4.12
N THR A 73 0.56 -19.81 -3.83
CA THR A 73 1.25 -20.21 -2.59
C THR A 73 2.70 -19.73 -2.50
N LEU A 74 3.44 -19.76 -3.62
CA LEU A 74 4.81 -19.25 -3.68
C LEU A 74 4.83 -17.73 -3.54
N TRP A 75 3.90 -17.06 -4.23
CA TRP A 75 3.75 -15.62 -4.19
C TRP A 75 3.40 -15.13 -2.79
N ASP A 76 2.44 -15.78 -2.12
CA ASP A 76 2.05 -15.47 -0.75
C ASP A 76 3.18 -15.75 0.24
N ALA A 77 3.95 -16.83 0.08
CA ALA A 77 5.09 -17.12 0.96
C ALA A 77 6.14 -15.99 0.92
N VAL A 78 6.48 -15.49 -0.27
CA VAL A 78 7.41 -14.37 -0.44
C VAL A 78 6.80 -13.07 0.07
N HIS A 79 5.54 -12.79 -0.27
CA HIS A 79 4.89 -11.53 0.07
C HIS A 79 4.47 -11.43 1.53
N THR A 80 4.33 -12.53 2.26
CA THR A 80 4.13 -12.50 3.72
C THR A 80 5.34 -11.83 4.40
N PHE A 81 6.55 -12.13 3.94
CA PHE A 81 7.77 -11.52 4.49
C PHE A 81 7.92 -10.04 4.13
N ILE A 82 7.40 -9.62 2.97
CA ILE A 82 7.48 -8.23 2.50
C ILE A 82 6.35 -7.38 3.09
N ARG A 83 5.12 -7.92 3.17
CA ARG A 83 3.92 -7.20 3.64
C ARG A 83 4.03 -6.77 5.10
N ILE A 84 4.58 -7.61 5.98
CA ILE A 84 4.72 -7.30 7.41
C ILE A 84 5.60 -6.05 7.65
N PRO A 85 6.86 -5.98 7.19
CA PRO A 85 7.70 -4.80 7.37
C PRO A 85 7.19 -3.61 6.55
N ALA A 86 6.69 -3.81 5.33
CA ALA A 86 6.15 -2.72 4.52
C ALA A 86 4.90 -2.08 5.16
N GLY A 87 4.02 -2.87 5.76
CA GLY A 87 2.87 -2.37 6.50
C GLY A 87 3.26 -1.61 7.76
N GLY A 88 4.32 -2.06 8.46
CA GLY A 88 4.91 -1.33 9.58
C GLY A 88 5.49 0.03 9.16
N VAL A 89 6.21 0.08 8.02
CA VAL A 89 6.75 1.33 7.46
C VAL A 89 5.63 2.27 7.01
N LEU A 90 4.58 1.76 6.35
CA LEU A 90 3.42 2.57 5.95
C LEU A 90 2.67 3.15 7.16
N ALA A 91 2.49 2.36 8.22
CA ALA A 91 1.88 2.84 9.45
C ALA A 91 2.74 3.89 10.15
N ALA A 92 4.06 3.69 10.20
CA ALA A 92 5.00 4.68 10.75
C ALA A 92 5.00 5.99 9.95
N ALA A 93 5.04 5.90 8.62
CA ALA A 93 4.99 7.05 7.71
C ALA A 93 3.65 7.81 7.74
N ALA A 94 2.60 7.21 8.30
CA ALA A 94 1.30 7.86 8.47
C ALA A 94 1.18 8.67 9.78
N VAL A 95 2.10 8.45 10.75
CA VAL A 95 2.13 9.15 12.04
C VAL A 95 3.31 10.14 12.14
N ALA A 96 4.28 10.03 11.23
CA ALA A 96 5.39 10.99 11.08
C ALA A 96 4.91 12.33 10.49
#